data_AF-A0A4Z0C7A1-F1
#
_entry.id   AF-A0A4Z0C7A1-F1
#
_cell.length_a   1.000
_cell.length_b   1.000
_cell.length_c   1.000
_cell.angle_alpha   90.00
_cell.angle_beta   90.00
_cell.angle_gamma   90.00
#
_symmetry.space_group_name_H-M   'P 1'
#
loop_
_entity.id
_entity.type
_entity.pdbx_description
1 polymer ?
#
loop_
_entity_poly.entity_id
_entity_poly.type
_entity_poly.pdbx_seq_one_letter_code
_entity_poly.pdbx_strand_id
1 'polypeptide(L)' 'MVLQSHTPYPQARSYVLRLHRDCDPAEGRLHGRIEHLVSGSGVEFSSAQDLVDWLRSHAAAGTSSCPRSSS' A
#
# COMPACT_ATOMS: atom_id res chain seq x y z
N MET A 1 11.82 24.65 20.93
CA MET A 1 11.82 23.20 20.62
C MET A 1 11.07 23.04 19.30
N VAL A 2 11.78 22.79 18.20
CA VAL A 2 11.16 22.64 16.87
C VAL A 2 10.87 21.16 16.67
N LEU A 3 9.58 20.82 16.58
CA LEU A 3 9.15 19.45 16.30
C LEU A 3 9.48 19.17 14.82
N GLN A 4 10.46 18.32 14.55
CA GLN A 4 10.73 17.85 13.19
C GLN A 4 9.54 17.01 12.73
N SER A 5 8.68 17.61 11.92
CA SER A 5 7.50 17.01 11.28
C SER A 5 7.84 16.05 10.14
N HIS A 6 9.11 15.69 9.98
CA HIS A 6 9.55 14.71 8.99
C HIS A 6 9.47 13.32 9.62
N THR A 7 8.29 12.72 9.58
CA THR A 7 8.12 11.31 9.95
C THR A 7 9.01 10.47 9.03
N PRO A 8 10.00 9.73 9.54
CA PRO A 8 10.95 8.98 8.72
C PRO A 8 10.30 7.88 7.87
N TYR A 9 9.03 7.55 8.17
CA TYR A 9 8.21 6.62 7.44
C TYR A 9 6.95 7.35 6.96
N PRO A 10 6.91 7.90 5.74
CA PRO A 10 5.69 8.48 5.21
C PRO A 10 4.61 7.39 5.16
N GLN A 11 3.62 7.52 6.03
CA GLN A 11 2.51 6.55 6.16
C GLN A 11 1.71 6.39 4.86
N ALA A 12 1.91 7.29 3.89
CA ALA A 12 1.37 7.26 2.53
C ALA A 12 1.76 6.01 1.71
N ARG A 13 2.69 5.17 2.19
CA ARG A 13 3.01 3.87 1.59
C ARG A 13 2.93 2.72 2.58
N SER A 14 2.15 2.88 3.63
CA SER A 14 1.90 1.83 4.61
C SER A 14 0.62 1.09 4.24
N TYR A 15 0.70 -0.24 4.22
CA TYR A 15 -0.43 -1.12 3.90
C TYR A 15 -0.57 -2.22 4.96
N VAL A 16 -1.81 -2.61 5.23
CA VAL A 16 -2.13 -3.81 6.01
C VAL A 16 -2.39 -4.94 5.03
N LEU A 17 -1.74 -6.08 5.23
CA LEU A 17 -2.00 -7.30 4.49
C LEU A 17 -2.66 -8.32 5.42
N ARG A 18 -3.82 -8.84 5.03
CA ARG A 18 -4.53 -9.91 5.74
C ARG A 18 -4.54 -11.13 4.84
N LEU A 19 -3.77 -12.15 5.23
CA LEU A 19 -3.74 -13.41 4.51
C LEU A 19 -4.86 -14.32 4.99
N HIS A 20 -5.45 -15.07 4.07
CA HIS A 20 -6.37 -16.13 4.42
C HIS A 20 -5.64 -17.30 5.07
N ARG A 21 -6.37 -18.10 5.86
CA ARG A 21 -5.82 -19.28 6.54
C ARG A 21 -5.22 -20.29 5.57
N ASP A 22 -5.79 -20.40 4.38
CA ASP A 22 -5.38 -21.35 3.35
C ASP A 22 -4.31 -20.77 2.40
N CYS A 23 -3.76 -19.59 2.75
CA CYS A 23 -2.65 -18.99 2.02
C CYS A 23 -1.40 -19.84 2.20
N ASP A 24 -0.84 -20.31 1.08
CA ASP A 24 0.41 -21.06 1.05
C ASP A 24 1.42 -20.33 0.15
N PRO A 25 2.31 -19.52 0.75
CA PRO A 25 3.30 -18.77 -0.02
C PRO A 25 4.38 -19.66 -0.64
N ALA A 26 4.63 -20.86 -0.10
CA ALA A 26 5.62 -21.79 -0.68
C ALA A 26 5.10 -22.38 -2.00
N GLU A 27 3.78 -22.55 -2.10
CA GLU A 27 3.08 -23.05 -3.29
C GLU A 27 2.57 -21.90 -4.21
N GLY A 28 2.92 -20.65 -3.91
CA GLY A 28 2.49 -19.47 -4.69
C GLY A 28 1.01 -19.07 -4.51
N ARG A 29 0.32 -19.65 -3.54
CA ARG A 29 -1.10 -19.40 -3.25
C ARG A 29 -1.23 -18.24 -2.27
N LEU A 30 -1.12 -17.02 -2.77
CA LEU A 30 -1.28 -15.80 -1.99
C LEU A 30 -2.67 -15.20 -2.20
N HIS A 31 -3.57 -15.37 -1.24
CA HIS A 31 -4.90 -14.76 -1.29
C HIS A 31 -5.29 -14.15 0.06
N GLY A 32 -6.07 -13.07 0.01
CA GLY A 32 -6.33 -12.25 1.17
C GLY A 32 -6.87 -10.87 0.80
N ARG A 33 -6.63 -9.90 1.69
CA ARG A 33 -7.04 -8.50 1.49
C ARG A 33 -5.87 -7.57 1.78
N ILE A 34 -5.69 -6.56 0.94
CA ILE A 34 -4.78 -5.43 1.18
C ILE A 34 -5.59 -4.18 1.48
N GLU A 35 -5.09 -3.34 2.39
CA GLU A 35 -5.69 -2.05 2.73
C GLU A 35 -4.62 -0.98 2.96
N HIS A 36 -4.80 0.20 2.37
CA HIS A 36 -3.92 1.35 2.57
C HIS A 36 -4.27 2.08 3.86
N LEU A 37 -3.28 2.26 4.75
CA LEU A 37 -3.53 2.80 6.09
C LEU A 37 -4.08 4.24 6.09
N VAL A 38 -3.71 5.07 5.11
CA VAL A 38 -4.10 6.50 5.12
C VAL A 38 -5.43 6.74 4.42
N SER A 39 -5.69 6.07 3.29
CA SER A 39 -6.94 6.27 2.54
C SER A 39 -8.06 5.31 2.96
N GLY A 40 -7.74 4.23 3.68
CA GLY A 40 -8.67 3.14 3.98
C GLY A 40 -9.09 2.33 2.74
N SER A 41 -8.49 2.60 1.58
CA SER A 41 -8.80 1.90 0.34
C SER A 41 -8.20 0.51 0.37
N GLY A 42 -9.00 -0.52 0.08
CA GLY A 42 -8.53 -1.89 0.07
C GLY A 42 -9.26 -2.76 -0.94
N VAL A 43 -8.62 -3.86 -1.32
CA VAL A 43 -9.13 -4.83 -2.29
C VAL A 43 -8.80 -6.25 -1.80
N GLU A 44 -9.64 -7.20 -2.17
CA GLU A 44 -9.33 -8.62 -2.03
C GLU A 44 -8.48 -9.06 -3.22
N PHE A 45 -7.45 -9.85 -2.96
CA PHE A 45 -6.57 -10.41 -3.99
C PHE A 45 -6.57 -11.93 -3.88
N SER A 46 -6.52 -12.61 -5.02
CA SER A 46 -6.48 -14.08 -5.10
C SER A 46 -5.12 -14.63 -5.55
N SER A 47 -4.20 -13.74 -5.91
CA SER A 47 -2.84 -14.10 -6.34
C SER A 47 -1.84 -13.01 -5.98
N ALA A 48 -0.55 -13.37 -5.97
CA ALA A 48 0.53 -12.39 -5.80
C ALA A 48 0.58 -11.35 -6.93
N GLN A 49 0.20 -11.75 -8.16
CA GLN A 49 0.16 -10.86 -9.31
C GLN A 49 -0.84 -9.71 -9.08
N ASP A 50 -2.06 -10.07 -8.67
CA ASP A 50 -3.16 -9.13 -8.39
C ASP A 50 -2.79 -8.11 -7.30
N LEU A 51 -2.13 -8.59 -6.24
CA LEU A 51 -1.60 -7.75 -5.17
C LEU A 51 -0.57 -6.72 -5.70
N VAL A 52 0.36 -7.16 -6.55
CA VAL A 52 1.40 -6.30 -7.12
C VAL A 52 0.81 -5.28 -8.09
N ASP A 53 -0.15 -5.68 -8.93
CA ASP A 53 -0.83 -4.77 -9.86
C ASP A 53 -1.63 -3.69 -9.13
N TRP A 54 -2.31 -4.06 -8.04
CA TRP A 54 -2.99 -3.09 -7.19
C TRP A 54 -2.01 -2.11 -6.54
N LEU A 55 -0.91 -2.61 -5.96
CA LEU A 55 0.13 -1.78 -5.35
C LEU A 55 0.76 -0.82 -6.35
N ARG A 56 1.03 -1.27 -7.59
CA ARG A 56 1.58 -0.44 -8.66
C ARG A 56 0.60 0.68 -9.02
N SER A 57 -0.67 0.35 -9.20
CA SER A 57 -1.72 1.31 -9.55
C SER A 57 -1.93 2.35 -8.46
N HIS A 58 -1.99 1.91 -7.19
CA HIS A 58 -2.16 2.79 -6.03
C HIS A 58 -0.93 3.67 -5.80
N ALA A 59 0.27 3.13 -5.93
CA ALA A 59 1.50 3.90 -5.82
C ALA A 59 1.60 4.99 -6.90
N ALA A 60 1.20 4.70 -8.14
CA ALA A 60 1.15 5.69 -9.21
C ALA A 60 0.16 6.82 -8.90
N ALA A 61 -1.05 6.48 -8.40
CA ALA A 61 -2.05 7.46 -8.00
C ALA A 61 -1.59 8.37 -6.83
N GLY A 62 -0.83 7.82 -5.88
CA GLY A 62 -0.28 8.55 -4.74
C GLY A 62 0.88 9.50 -5.06
N THR A 63 1.47 9.44 -6.27
CA THR A 63 2.52 10.41 -6.68
C THR A 63 1.98 11.76 -7.15
N SER A 64 0.66 11.88 -7.33
CA SER A 64 0.02 13.11 -7.82
C SER A 64 -0.11 14.22 -6.78
N SER A 65 0.26 13.99 -5.52
CA SER A 65 0.19 15.00 -4.44
C SER A 65 1.55 15.66 -4.16
N CYS A 66 2.15 16.24 -5.19
CA CYS A 66 3.13 17.32 -5.01
C CYS A 66 2.62 18.57 -5.74
N PRO A 67 1.98 19.54 -5.06
CA PRO A 67 1.98 20.91 -5.56
C PRO A 67 3.43 21.40 -5.51
N ARG A 68 4.09 21.40 -6.67
CA ARG A 68 5.36 22.09 -6.86
C ARG A 68 5.05 23.59 -6.78
N SER A 69 5.14 24.16 -5.57
CA SER A 69 5.16 25.61 -5.37
C SER A 69 6.38 26.19 -6.07
N SER A 70 6.07 26.93 -7.15
CA SER A 70 6.63 28.20 -7.60
C SER A 70 8.05 28.60 -7.19
N SER A 71 8.89 28.87 -8.19
CA SER A 71 9.82 30.01 -8.23
C SER A 71 9.98 30.44 -9.68
#